data_AF-A0A956DG36-F1
#
_entry.id   AF-A0A956DG36-F1
#
_cell.length_a   1.000
_cell.length_b   1.000
_cell.length_c   1.000
_cell.angle_alpha   90.00
_cell.angle_beta   90.00
_cell.angle_gamma   90.00
#
_symmetry.space_group_name_H-M   'P 1'
#
loop_
_entity.id
_entity.type
_entity.pdbx_description
1 polymer ?
#
loop_
_entity_poly.entity_id
_entity_poly.type
_entity_poly.pdbx_seq_one_letter_code
_entity_poly.pdbx_strand_id
1 'polypeptide(L)'
;MWRTTLGPGSPLTEAVRRAEKRMCDIVSRKLGRPVTPLSYGSLDVDPGLLVIWIRVRTDQEKEQLSADEPLKESLRRELFEEGYPEEAARRAFLGFESQETVDRESSGDWWGHFR
;
A
#
# COMPACT_ATOMS: atom_id res chain seq x y z
N MET A 1 -19.09 1.24 4.54
CA MET A 1 -17.76 1.53 5.14
C MET A 1 -17.08 0.18 5.33
N TRP A 2 -16.28 -0.27 4.37
CA TRP A 2 -15.71 -1.62 4.39
C TRP A 2 -14.20 -1.52 4.55
N ARG A 3 -13.68 -2.19 5.57
CA ARG A 3 -12.24 -2.35 5.83
C ARG A 3 -11.80 -3.64 5.14
N THR A 4 -10.91 -3.57 4.16
CA THR A 4 -9.97 -4.67 3.87
C THR A 4 -8.93 -4.67 5.00
N THR A 5 -9.37 -5.09 6.18
CA THR A 5 -8.46 -5.47 7.24
C THR A 5 -8.19 -6.94 7.05
N LEU A 6 -6.94 -7.30 6.73
CA LEU A 6 -6.36 -8.59 7.07
C LEU A 6 -6.98 -9.07 8.40
N GLY A 7 -7.35 -10.35 8.52
CA GLY A 7 -8.10 -10.90 9.67
C GLY A 7 -7.47 -10.64 11.05
N PRO A 8 -8.07 -11.09 12.17
CA PRO A 8 -7.43 -11.01 13.49
C PRO A 8 -6.01 -11.58 13.41
N GLY A 9 -5.03 -10.74 13.78
CA GLY A 9 -3.74 -10.72 13.08
C GLY A 9 -2.75 -11.78 13.54
N SER A 10 -2.33 -12.63 12.62
CA SER A 10 -1.02 -13.28 12.72
C SER A 10 0.08 -12.22 12.92
N PRO A 11 1.25 -12.57 13.47
CA PRO A 11 2.37 -11.63 13.60
C PRO A 11 2.70 -10.87 12.29
N LEU A 12 2.55 -11.54 11.15
CA LEU A 12 2.71 -10.94 9.82
C LEU A 12 1.65 -9.87 9.53
N THR A 13 0.39 -10.14 9.86
CA THR A 13 -0.70 -9.17 9.69
C THR A 13 -0.46 -7.90 10.51
N GLU A 14 0.07 -8.04 11.73
CA GLU A 14 0.41 -6.89 12.55
C GLU A 14 1.61 -6.11 12.00
N ALA A 15 2.64 -6.81 11.50
CA ALA A 15 3.77 -6.18 10.83
C ALA A 15 3.33 -5.34 9.63
N VAL A 16 2.45 -5.90 8.77
CA VAL A 16 1.89 -5.17 7.62
C VAL A 16 1.15 -3.92 8.07
N ARG A 17 0.27 -4.01 9.08
CA ARG A 17 -0.47 -2.83 9.57
C ARG A 17 0.43 -1.73 10.12
N ARG A 18 1.52 -2.09 10.80
CA ARG A 18 2.51 -1.10 11.29
C ARG A 18 3.25 -0.47 10.12
N ALA A 19 3.71 -1.27 9.16
CA ALA A 19 4.39 -0.79 7.96
C ALA A 19 3.48 0.14 7.14
N GLU A 20 2.22 -0.25 6.88
CA GLU A 20 1.23 0.59 6.21
C GLU A 20 1.06 1.96 6.88
N LYS A 21 1.01 1.99 8.21
CA LYS A 21 0.91 3.24 8.97
C LYS A 21 2.14 4.11 8.73
N ARG A 22 3.35 3.54 8.83
CA ARG A 22 4.61 4.26 8.58
C ARG A 22 4.68 4.81 7.16
N MET A 23 4.36 3.97 6.18
CA MET A 23 4.30 4.34 4.77
C MET A 23 3.33 5.49 4.52
N CYS A 24 2.12 5.41 5.08
CA CYS A 24 1.15 6.49 4.97
C CYS A 24 1.62 7.77 5.65
N ASP A 25 2.30 7.70 6.80
CA ASP A 25 2.88 8.87 7.46
C ASP A 25 3.95 9.54 6.57
N ILE A 26 4.83 8.76 5.94
CA ILE A 26 5.88 9.25 5.03
C ILE A 26 5.25 9.95 3.83
N VAL A 27 4.31 9.29 3.15
CA VAL A 27 3.65 9.85 1.97
C VAL A 27 2.77 11.05 2.33
N SER A 28 2.10 11.01 3.49
CA SER A 28 1.26 12.12 3.95
C SER A 28 2.08 13.39 4.20
N ARG A 29 3.28 13.26 4.77
CA ARG A 29 4.20 14.39 4.95
C ARG A 29 4.65 14.96 3.61
N LYS A 30 4.97 14.12 2.63
CA LYS A 30 5.38 14.55 1.29
C LYS A 30 4.28 15.30 0.55
N LEU A 31 3.02 14.85 0.68
CA LEU A 31 1.86 15.47 0.02
C LEU A 31 1.19 16.58 0.83
N GLY A 32 1.57 16.79 2.09
CA GLY A 32 0.94 17.76 2.99
C GLY A 32 -0.51 17.41 3.39
N ARG A 33 -0.92 16.15 3.24
CA ARG A 33 -2.29 15.68 3.55
C ARG A 33 -2.31 14.18 3.87
N PRO A 34 -3.29 13.69 4.63
CA PRO A 34 -3.44 12.25 4.89
C PRO A 34 -3.67 11.45 3.59
N VAL A 35 -3.05 10.28 3.53
CA VAL A 35 -3.34 9.20 2.57
C VAL A 35 -3.75 7.93 3.32
N THR A 36 -4.26 6.94 2.60
CA THR A 36 -4.69 5.67 3.20
C THR A 36 -4.21 4.49 2.38
N PRO A 37 -3.89 3.37 3.02
CA PRO A 37 -3.51 2.16 2.30
C PRO A 37 -4.76 1.42 1.81
N LEU A 38 -4.55 0.54 0.85
CA LEU A 38 -5.40 -0.58 0.48
C LEU A 38 -4.47 -1.77 0.27
N SER A 39 -4.67 -2.84 1.05
CA SER A 39 -3.85 -4.05 0.94
C SER A 39 -4.68 -5.30 0.81
N TYR A 40 -4.11 -6.28 0.12
CA TYR A 40 -4.66 -7.62 -0.06
C TYR A 40 -3.54 -8.61 -0.39
N GLY A 41 -3.83 -9.91 -0.28
CA GLY A 41 -2.87 -10.97 -0.53
C GLY A 41 -3.16 -12.22 0.31
N SER A 42 -2.43 -13.29 0.03
CA SER A 42 -2.57 -14.58 0.72
C SER A 42 -1.38 -14.83 1.63
N LEU A 43 -1.30 -14.11 2.75
CA LEU A 43 -0.17 -14.15 3.69
C LEU A 43 0.10 -15.56 4.26
N ASP A 44 -0.95 -16.36 4.42
CA ASP A 44 -0.85 -17.73 4.94
C ASP A 44 -0.37 -18.75 3.88
N VAL A 45 -0.43 -18.39 2.60
CA VAL A 45 0.04 -19.23 1.49
C VAL A 45 1.47 -18.86 1.12
N ASP A 46 1.70 -17.58 0.84
CA ASP A 46 3.01 -17.02 0.56
C ASP A 46 3.01 -15.53 0.93
N PRO A 47 3.79 -15.11 1.95
CA PRO A 47 3.90 -13.70 2.33
C PRO A 47 4.39 -12.79 1.19
N GLY A 48 5.04 -13.32 0.17
CA GLY A 48 5.42 -12.56 -1.03
C GLY A 48 4.26 -12.14 -1.91
N LEU A 49 3.04 -12.68 -1.70
CA LEU A 49 1.83 -12.31 -2.44
C LEU A 49 1.11 -11.07 -1.85
N LEU A 50 1.76 -10.35 -0.95
CA LEU A 50 1.26 -9.09 -0.42
C LEU A 50 1.26 -8.01 -1.51
N VAL A 51 0.13 -7.34 -1.65
CA VAL A 51 -0.07 -6.17 -2.50
C VAL A 51 -0.48 -5.00 -1.63
N ILE A 52 0.23 -3.88 -1.73
CA ILE A 52 -0.09 -2.63 -1.04
C ILE A 52 -0.23 -1.52 -2.08
N TRP A 53 -1.38 -0.85 -2.05
CA TRP A 53 -1.64 0.39 -2.77
C TRP A 53 -1.75 1.55 -1.77
N ILE A 54 -1.01 2.63 -1.99
CA ILE A 54 -1.21 3.89 -1.29
C ILE A 54 -2.13 4.76 -2.13
N ARG A 55 -3.32 5.07 -1.59
CA ARG A 55 -4.37 5.80 -2.30
C ARG A 55 -4.10 7.30 -2.27
N VAL A 56 -3.92 7.88 -3.44
CA VAL A 56 -3.73 9.32 -3.66
C VAL A 56 -4.96 9.93 -4.35
N ARG A 57 -5.00 11.26 -4.50
CA ARG A 57 -6.18 11.95 -5.05
C ARG A 57 -6.05 12.07 -6.56
N THR A 58 -4.89 12.51 -7.04
CA THR A 58 -4.71 12.88 -8.45
C THR A 58 -3.74 11.98 -9.19
N ASP A 59 -3.90 11.91 -10.51
CA ASP A 59 -2.99 11.21 -11.42
C ASP A 59 -1.59 11.82 -11.36
N GLN A 60 -1.49 13.14 -11.21
CA GLN A 60 -0.22 13.82 -11.04
C GLN A 60 0.53 13.37 -9.77
N GLU A 61 -0.16 13.22 -8.63
CA GLU A 61 0.45 12.68 -7.42
C GLU A 61 0.91 11.23 -7.63
N LYS A 62 0.08 10.41 -8.30
CA LYS A 62 0.43 9.01 -8.64
C LYS A 62 1.71 8.97 -9.47
N GLU A 63 1.80 9.75 -10.54
CA GLU A 63 2.96 9.79 -11.42
C GLU A 63 4.22 10.26 -10.68
N GLN A 64 4.12 11.35 -9.91
CA GLN A 64 5.24 11.88 -9.14
C GLN A 64 5.79 10.87 -8.14
N LEU A 65 4.92 10.18 -7.39
CA LEU A 65 5.35 9.19 -6.39
C LEU A 65 5.85 7.90 -7.04
N SER A 66 5.25 7.49 -8.16
CA SER A 66 5.66 6.29 -8.89
C SER A 66 7.04 6.44 -9.52
N ALA A 67 7.42 7.67 -9.90
CA ALA A 67 8.75 7.98 -10.42
C ALA A 67 9.83 8.18 -9.33
N ASP A 68 9.44 8.27 -8.04
CA ASP A 68 10.35 8.47 -6.92
C ASP A 68 10.91 7.14 -6.41
N GLU A 69 11.94 6.61 -7.08
CA GLU A 69 12.60 5.35 -6.67
C GLU A 69 13.12 5.37 -5.22
N PRO A 70 13.81 6.45 -4.74
CA PRO A 70 14.22 6.51 -3.34
C PRO A 70 13.05 6.42 -2.35
N LEU A 71 11.91 7.04 -2.66
CA LEU A 71 10.71 6.89 -1.84
C LEU A 71 10.23 5.44 -1.83
N LYS A 72 10.08 4.80 -2.99
CA LYS A 72 9.59 3.41 -3.07
C LYS A 72 10.48 2.45 -2.30
N GLU A 73 11.80 2.63 -2.36
CA GLU A 73 12.75 1.83 -1.58
C GLU A 73 12.61 2.09 -0.07
N SER A 74 12.46 3.35 0.33
CA SER A 74 12.19 3.73 1.73
C SER A 74 10.91 3.08 2.25
N LEU A 75 9.83 3.13 1.47
CA LEU A 75 8.56 2.53 1.84
C LEU A 75 8.66 1.01 1.96
N ARG A 76 9.35 0.32 1.03
CA ARG A 76 9.58 -1.13 1.12
C ARG A 76 10.37 -1.50 2.37
N ARG A 77 11.35 -0.67 2.78
CA ARG A 77 12.12 -0.89 4.01
C ARG A 77 11.25 -0.92 5.26
N GLU A 78 10.15 -0.17 5.30
CA GLU A 78 9.23 -0.18 6.45
C GLU A 78 8.61 -1.57 6.70
N LEU A 79 8.45 -2.43 5.66
CA LEU A 79 8.02 -3.82 5.88
C LEU A 79 9.08 -4.60 6.67
N PHE A 80 10.34 -4.46 6.28
CA PHE A 80 11.47 -5.15 6.92
C PHE A 80 11.63 -4.70 8.38
N GLU A 81 11.61 -3.38 8.63
CA GLU A 81 11.79 -2.80 9.97
C GLU A 81 10.68 -3.23 10.95
N GLU A 82 9.47 -3.51 10.44
CA GLU A 82 8.33 -3.94 11.27
C GLU A 82 8.25 -5.47 11.45
N GLY A 83 9.24 -6.21 10.96
CA GLY A 83 9.40 -7.66 11.15
C GLY A 83 8.78 -8.52 10.05
N TYR A 84 8.48 -7.95 8.87
CA TYR A 84 8.05 -8.73 7.72
C TYR A 84 9.25 -9.47 7.09
N PRO A 85 9.11 -10.71 6.60
CA PRO A 85 10.22 -11.46 6.03
C PRO A 85 10.86 -10.73 4.85
N GLU A 86 12.18 -10.56 4.86
CA GLU A 86 12.90 -9.74 3.88
C GLU A 86 12.66 -10.20 2.43
N GLU A 87 12.79 -11.50 2.17
CA GLU A 87 12.53 -12.09 0.84
C GLU A 87 11.08 -11.89 0.39
N ALA A 88 10.13 -11.88 1.34
CA ALA A 88 8.74 -11.58 1.03
C ALA A 88 8.51 -10.08 0.76
N ALA A 89 9.14 -9.19 1.53
CA ALA A 89 9.06 -7.74 1.33
C ALA A 89 9.62 -7.30 -0.04
N ARG A 90 10.67 -7.97 -0.52
CA ARG A 90 11.25 -7.76 -1.86
C ARG A 90 10.28 -8.16 -2.99
N ARG A 91 9.49 -9.21 -2.76
CA ARG A 91 8.51 -9.75 -3.73
C ARG A 91 7.15 -9.05 -3.65
N ALA A 92 6.81 -8.48 -2.50
CA ALA A 92 5.56 -7.76 -2.29
C ALA A 92 5.44 -6.61 -3.29
N PHE A 93 4.23 -6.46 -3.83
CA PHE A 93 3.90 -5.33 -4.67
C PHE A 93 3.62 -4.11 -3.78
N LEU A 94 4.25 -2.99 -4.12
CA LEU A 94 3.98 -1.69 -3.52
C LEU A 94 3.82 -0.66 -4.64
N GLY A 95 2.66 0.02 -4.66
CA GLY A 95 2.34 1.01 -5.66
C GLY A 95 1.44 2.14 -5.15
N PHE A 96 1.13 3.05 -6.06
CA PHE A 96 0.23 4.18 -5.83
C PHE A 96 -0.91 4.11 -6.83
N GLU A 97 -2.10 4.46 -6.38
CA GLU A 97 -3.25 4.61 -7.28
C GLU A 97 -4.06 5.85 -6.89
N SER A 98 -4.58 6.58 -7.88
CA SER A 98 -5.29 7.84 -7.69
C SER A 98 -6.79 7.62 -7.68
N GLN A 99 -7.49 8.46 -6.91
CA GLN A 99 -8.95 8.53 -6.96
C GLN A 99 -9.42 8.98 -8.35
N GLU A 100 -8.72 9.89 -9.03
CA GLU A 100 -9.05 10.30 -10.42
C GLU A 100 -9.10 9.11 -11.39
N THR A 101 -8.14 8.19 -11.31
CA THR A 101 -8.13 6.98 -12.14
C THR A 101 -9.29 6.06 -11.77
N VAL A 102 -9.53 5.81 -10.48
CA VAL A 102 -10.63 4.95 -10.02
C VAL A 102 -12.00 5.55 -10.37
N ASP A 103 -12.17 6.86 -10.29
CA ASP A 103 -13.40 7.55 -10.68
C ASP A 103 -13.63 7.41 -12.19
N ARG A 104 -12.59 7.60 -13.00
CA ARG A 104 -12.65 7.50 -14.46
C ARG A 104 -12.91 6.08 -14.96
N GLU A 105 -12.26 5.10 -14.37
CA GLU A 105 -12.19 3.73 -14.92
C GLU A 105 -13.11 2.76 -14.19
N SER A 106 -13.54 3.09 -12.98
CA SER A 106 -14.32 2.18 -12.14
C SER A 106 -15.44 2.89 -11.39
N SER A 107 -15.82 4.11 -11.80
CA SER A 107 -16.90 4.89 -11.19
C SER A 107 -16.73 5.06 -9.67
N GLY A 108 -15.49 5.15 -9.21
CA GLY A 108 -15.14 5.29 -7.80
C GLY A 108 -15.06 3.97 -7.02
N ASP A 109 -15.33 2.82 -7.66
CA ASP A 109 -15.24 1.51 -7.03
C ASP A 109 -13.81 0.95 -7.05
N TRP A 110 -13.13 1.13 -5.91
CA TRP A 110 -11.80 0.56 -5.64
C TRP A 110 -11.74 -0.96 -5.74
N TRP A 111 -12.83 -1.68 -5.42
CA TRP A 111 -12.82 -3.14 -5.50
C TRP A 111 -12.94 -3.59 -6.95
N GLY A 112 -13.89 -3.01 -7.70
CA GLY A 112 -14.03 -3.24 -9.13
C GLY A 112 -12.80 -2.86 -9.94
N HIS A 113 -12.05 -1.85 -9.50
CA HIS A 113 -10.82 -1.41 -10.18
C HIS A 113 -9.70 -2.46 -10.18
N PHE A 114 -9.58 -3.25 -9.12
CA PHE A 114 -8.52 -4.25 -8.98
C PHE A 114 -9.01 -5.69 -9.18
N ARG A 115 -10.22 -5.87 -9.73
CA ARG A 115 -10.82 -7.17 -10.02
C ARG A 115 -10.44 -7.70 -11.40
#